data_AF-A0A2E4YWY3-F1
#
_entry.id   AF-A0A2E4YWY3-F1
#
_cell.length_a   1.000
_cell.length_b   1.000
_cell.length_c   1.000
_cell.angle_alpha   90.00
_cell.angle_beta   90.00
_cell.angle_gamma   90.00
#
_symmetry.space_group_name_H-M   'P 1'
#
loop_
_entity.id
_entity.type
_entity.pdbx_description
1 polymer ?
#
loop_
_entity_poly.entity_id
_entity_poly.type
_entity_poly.pdbx_seq_one_letter_code
_entity_poly.pdbx_strand_id
1 'polypeptide(L)'
;MASPRKAMVELGMEVLCLLCDASDEPGQKRCSTCISTHRSLRQTLKSMPEKSRVRAWGEMMIRYITNPQLYDHEPIHGKVLGEYVEMVKETKPEIPITQKDVDMAFTLAEQRKIEQVIEPPPRHQRPDGNLSEQELERRKAALPQPNLDHLGSRTIPSKKIGEADRSDRTGEDRHAVDRAVAAAGNKESLEEEVEKVVLDREIERLALDISLDLDDQTLD
;
A
#
# COMPACT_ATOMS: atom_id res chain seq x y z
N MET A 1 -13.56 -12.45 -21.34
CA MET A 1 -14.20 -12.58 -20.01
C MET A 1 -15.44 -11.72 -19.99
N ALA A 2 -16.48 -12.15 -19.28
CA ALA A 2 -17.68 -11.33 -19.11
C ALA A 2 -17.37 -10.09 -18.25
N SER A 3 -17.92 -8.94 -18.65
CA SER A 3 -17.78 -7.70 -17.90
C SER A 3 -18.59 -7.75 -16.60
N PRO A 4 -18.08 -7.17 -15.50
CA PRO A 4 -18.83 -7.13 -14.25
C PRO A 4 -20.16 -6.37 -14.39
N ARG A 5 -21.24 -6.95 -13.84
CA ARG A 5 -22.55 -6.29 -13.86
C ARG A 5 -22.53 -5.04 -12.99
N LYS A 6 -23.12 -3.94 -13.47
CA LYS A 6 -23.17 -2.65 -12.76
C LYS A 6 -23.63 -2.76 -11.31
N ALA A 7 -24.65 -3.56 -11.02
CA ALA A 7 -25.14 -3.77 -9.65
C ALA A 7 -24.09 -4.39 -8.72
N MET A 8 -23.21 -5.26 -9.22
CA MET A 8 -22.11 -5.82 -8.43
C MET A 8 -20.96 -4.83 -8.28
N VAL A 9 -20.69 -4.00 -9.30
CA VAL A 9 -19.72 -2.90 -9.21
C VAL A 9 -20.15 -1.87 -8.15
N GLU A 10 -21.44 -1.51 -8.10
CA GLU A 10 -21.99 -0.60 -7.08
C GLU A 10 -21.92 -1.20 -5.66
N LEU A 11 -22.03 -2.52 -5.56
CA LEU A 11 -21.73 -3.21 -4.31
C LEU A 11 -20.20 -3.26 -4.07
N GLY A 12 -19.35 -3.16 -5.08
CA GLY A 12 -17.92 -3.42 -4.96
C GLY A 12 -17.61 -4.91 -4.87
N MET A 13 -18.48 -5.79 -5.35
CA MET A 13 -18.22 -7.24 -5.43
C MET A 13 -18.01 -7.68 -6.89
N GLU A 14 -17.32 -6.85 -7.67
CA GLU A 14 -17.07 -7.08 -9.09
C GLU A 14 -16.23 -8.34 -9.37
N VAL A 15 -15.28 -8.67 -8.48
CA VAL A 15 -14.52 -9.92 -8.50
C VAL A 15 -15.43 -11.15 -8.56
N LEU A 16 -16.57 -11.12 -7.86
CA LEU A 16 -17.49 -12.26 -7.83
C LEU A 16 -18.21 -12.48 -9.16
N CYS A 17 -18.37 -11.43 -9.99
CA CYS A 17 -18.83 -11.60 -11.35
C CYS A 17 -17.79 -12.33 -12.20
N LEU A 18 -16.51 -11.98 -12.04
CA LEU A 18 -15.39 -12.60 -12.77
C LEU A 18 -15.24 -14.08 -12.40
N LEU A 19 -15.38 -14.42 -11.11
CA LEU A 19 -15.37 -15.81 -10.64
C LEU A 19 -16.58 -16.62 -11.09
N CYS A 20 -17.73 -15.98 -11.27
CA CYS A 20 -18.97 -16.63 -11.72
C CYS A 20 -18.92 -17.00 -13.21
N ASP A 21 -18.15 -16.22 -14.00
CA ASP A 21 -17.96 -16.28 -15.45
C ASP A 21 -19.28 -16.52 -16.23
N ALA A 22 -20.34 -15.85 -15.79
CA ALA A 22 -21.63 -15.89 -16.47
C ALA A 22 -21.57 -15.03 -17.74
N SER A 23 -22.09 -15.53 -18.87
CA SER A 23 -22.06 -14.78 -20.12
C SER A 23 -22.78 -13.44 -20.02
N ASP A 24 -22.39 -12.49 -20.88
CA ASP A 24 -22.76 -11.09 -20.71
C ASP A 24 -24.18 -10.72 -21.20
N GLU A 25 -25.08 -11.70 -21.28
CA GLU A 25 -26.43 -11.50 -21.78
C GLU A 25 -27.35 -10.87 -20.71
N PRO A 26 -28.18 -9.87 -21.07
CA PRO A 26 -29.12 -9.28 -20.13
C PRO A 26 -30.22 -10.28 -19.74
N GLY A 27 -30.70 -10.20 -18.50
CA GLY A 27 -31.87 -10.98 -18.04
C GLY A 27 -31.57 -12.42 -17.59
N GLN A 28 -30.30 -12.80 -17.43
CA GLN A 28 -29.96 -14.12 -16.89
C GLN A 28 -30.46 -14.30 -15.45
N LYS A 29 -31.22 -15.37 -15.22
CA LYS A 29 -31.76 -15.75 -13.90
C LYS A 29 -30.64 -15.98 -12.86
N ARG A 30 -29.50 -16.56 -13.28
CA ARG A 30 -28.35 -16.81 -12.39
C ARG A 30 -27.80 -15.49 -11.82
N CYS A 31 -27.59 -14.49 -12.69
CA CYS A 31 -27.08 -13.18 -12.30
C CYS A 31 -28.05 -12.45 -11.37
N SER A 32 -29.37 -12.52 -11.62
CA SER A 32 -30.35 -11.87 -10.73
C SER A 32 -30.38 -12.49 -9.34
N THR A 33 -30.30 -13.82 -9.23
CA THR A 33 -30.18 -14.52 -7.94
C THR A 33 -28.85 -14.20 -7.24
N CYS A 34 -27.74 -14.15 -7.96
CA CYS A 34 -26.44 -13.76 -7.39
C CYS A 34 -26.50 -12.33 -6.80
N ILE A 35 -27.02 -11.36 -7.55
CA ILE A 35 -27.15 -9.98 -7.10
C ILE A 35 -28.06 -9.87 -5.87
N SER A 36 -29.20 -10.57 -5.87
CA SER A 36 -30.14 -10.51 -4.74
C SER A 36 -29.54 -11.13 -3.47
N THR A 37 -28.87 -12.28 -3.59
CA THR A 37 -28.23 -12.95 -2.45
C THR A 37 -27.13 -12.10 -1.81
N HIS A 38 -26.24 -11.48 -2.61
CA HIS A 38 -25.21 -10.58 -2.09
C HIS A 38 -25.77 -9.30 -1.45
N ARG A 39 -26.87 -8.76 -2.01
CA ARG A 39 -27.60 -7.64 -1.40
C ARG A 39 -28.20 -8.04 -0.05
N SER A 40 -28.88 -9.18 0.02
CA SER A 40 -29.46 -9.70 1.25
C SER A 40 -28.40 -9.96 2.31
N LEU A 41 -27.26 -10.58 1.95
CA LEU A 41 -26.15 -10.81 2.87
C LEU A 41 -25.69 -9.52 3.58
N ARG A 42 -25.53 -8.41 2.83
CA ARG A 42 -25.17 -7.12 3.42
C ARG A 42 -26.22 -6.59 4.38
N GLN A 43 -27.49 -6.71 4.01
CA GLN A 43 -28.59 -6.26 4.86
C GLN A 43 -28.64 -7.08 6.16
N THR A 44 -28.48 -8.40 6.05
CA THR A 44 -28.46 -9.31 7.19
C THR A 44 -27.29 -9.02 8.12
N LEU A 45 -26.08 -8.77 7.59
CA LEU A 45 -24.93 -8.40 8.42
C LEU A 45 -25.16 -7.06 9.14
N LYS A 46 -25.75 -6.06 8.46
CA LYS A 46 -26.09 -4.77 9.08
C LYS A 46 -27.12 -4.91 10.21
N SER A 47 -28.08 -5.84 10.09
CA SER A 47 -29.08 -6.05 11.13
C SER A 47 -28.60 -6.90 12.31
N MET A 48 -27.41 -7.49 12.24
CA MET A 48 -26.85 -8.28 13.34
C MET A 48 -26.33 -7.37 14.48
N PRO A 49 -26.32 -7.87 15.73
CA PRO A 49 -25.71 -7.15 16.85
C PRO A 49 -24.24 -6.81 16.61
N GLU A 50 -23.79 -5.63 17.04
CA GLU A 50 -22.40 -5.17 16.83
C GLU A 50 -21.35 -6.09 17.46
N LYS A 51 -21.66 -6.70 18.61
CA LYS A 51 -20.76 -7.65 19.30
C LYS A 51 -20.77 -9.06 18.70
N SER A 52 -21.51 -9.29 17.62
CA SER A 52 -21.56 -10.60 16.97
C SER A 52 -20.25 -10.92 16.26
N ARG A 53 -19.62 -12.03 16.64
CA ARG A 53 -18.42 -12.54 15.94
C ARG A 53 -18.71 -12.88 14.49
N VAL A 54 -19.90 -13.38 14.19
CA VAL A 54 -20.35 -13.70 12.82
C VAL A 54 -20.44 -12.43 11.99
N ARG A 55 -20.95 -11.34 12.56
CA ARG A 55 -20.99 -10.04 11.89
C ARG A 55 -19.58 -9.52 11.61
N ALA A 56 -18.72 -9.52 12.62
CA ALA A 56 -17.34 -9.04 12.47
C ALA A 56 -16.57 -9.82 11.40
N TRP A 57 -16.70 -11.16 11.39
CA TRP A 57 -16.08 -12.00 10.38
C TRP A 57 -16.68 -11.77 8.99
N GLY A 58 -18.00 -11.68 8.86
CA GLY A 58 -18.66 -11.39 7.58
C GLY A 58 -18.29 -10.02 7.00
N GLU A 59 -18.18 -9.00 7.84
CA GLU A 59 -17.71 -7.66 7.43
C GLU A 59 -16.24 -7.69 6.97
N MET A 60 -15.38 -8.46 7.64
CA MET A 60 -14.00 -8.67 7.20
C MET A 60 -13.95 -9.35 5.83
N MET A 61 -14.70 -10.42 5.60
CA MET A 61 -14.76 -11.10 4.30
C MET A 61 -15.26 -10.17 3.19
N ILE A 62 -16.26 -9.34 3.46
CA ILE A 62 -16.72 -8.34 2.50
C ILE A 62 -15.61 -7.33 2.20
N ARG A 63 -14.85 -6.86 3.20
CA ARG A 63 -13.73 -5.93 2.98
C ARG A 63 -12.68 -6.54 2.05
N TYR A 64 -12.30 -7.80 2.26
CA TYR A 64 -11.35 -8.51 1.40
C TYR A 64 -11.83 -8.59 -0.05
N ILE A 65 -13.10 -8.91 -0.28
CA ILE A 65 -13.65 -8.99 -1.64
C ILE A 65 -13.78 -7.61 -2.28
N THR A 66 -14.13 -6.58 -1.50
CA THR A 66 -14.37 -5.23 -2.03
C THR A 66 -13.11 -4.43 -2.33
N ASN A 67 -12.04 -4.67 -1.58
CA ASN A 67 -10.78 -3.97 -1.73
C ASN A 67 -9.61 -4.95 -1.54
N PRO A 68 -9.48 -5.97 -2.40
CA PRO A 68 -8.45 -7.00 -2.25
C PRO A 68 -7.03 -6.43 -2.24
N GLN A 69 -6.79 -5.33 -2.96
CA GLN A 69 -5.50 -4.62 -3.00
C GLN A 69 -5.04 -4.05 -1.66
N LEU A 70 -5.94 -3.88 -0.69
CA LEU A 70 -5.59 -3.38 0.64
C LEU A 70 -5.14 -4.51 1.59
N TYR A 71 -5.22 -5.77 1.17
CA TYR A 71 -5.00 -6.94 2.02
C TYR A 71 -4.17 -8.02 1.32
N ASP A 72 -3.46 -7.65 0.25
CA ASP A 72 -2.53 -8.49 -0.52
C ASP A 72 -1.38 -9.06 0.33
N HIS A 73 -1.00 -8.34 1.38
CA HIS A 73 0.04 -8.71 2.34
C HIS A 73 -0.47 -9.59 3.50
N GLU A 74 -1.76 -9.92 3.54
CA GLU A 74 -2.31 -10.78 4.59
C GLU A 74 -1.77 -12.21 4.45
N PRO A 75 -1.29 -12.84 5.54
CA PRO A 75 -0.53 -14.10 5.45
C PRO A 75 -1.32 -15.30 4.93
N ILE A 76 -2.65 -15.32 5.07
CA ILE A 76 -3.49 -16.48 4.76
C ILE A 76 -4.14 -16.31 3.38
N HIS A 77 -4.73 -15.15 3.12
CA HIS A 77 -5.55 -14.84 1.96
C HIS A 77 -4.83 -13.96 0.93
N GLY A 78 -3.72 -13.31 1.30
CA GLY A 78 -3.04 -12.31 0.47
C GLY A 78 -2.72 -12.77 -0.95
N LYS A 79 -2.28 -14.03 -1.11
CA LYS A 79 -2.03 -14.63 -2.44
C LYS A 79 -3.28 -14.65 -3.32
N VAL A 80 -4.41 -15.11 -2.78
CA VAL A 80 -5.70 -15.18 -3.49
C VAL A 80 -6.23 -13.77 -3.77
N LEU A 81 -6.05 -12.85 -2.83
CA LEU A 81 -6.44 -11.46 -3.02
C LEU A 81 -5.59 -10.77 -4.11
N GLY A 82 -4.31 -11.12 -4.24
CA GLY A 82 -3.47 -10.72 -5.36
C GLY A 82 -4.05 -11.13 -6.71
N GLU A 83 -4.46 -12.40 -6.85
CA GLU A 83 -5.12 -12.90 -8.07
C GLU A 83 -6.43 -12.14 -8.35
N TYR A 84 -7.19 -11.78 -7.31
CA TYR A 84 -8.42 -11.00 -7.46
C TYR A 84 -8.14 -9.60 -8.01
N VAL A 85 -7.04 -8.97 -7.58
CA VAL A 85 -6.61 -7.66 -8.12
C VAL A 85 -6.23 -7.79 -9.59
N GLU A 86 -5.48 -8.83 -9.97
CA GLU A 86 -5.08 -9.07 -11.36
C GLU A 86 -6.30 -9.26 -12.27
N MET A 87 -7.27 -10.09 -11.87
CA MET A 87 -8.51 -10.28 -12.62
C MET A 87 -9.29 -8.97 -12.86
N VAL A 88 -9.36 -8.10 -11.85
CA VAL A 88 -10.05 -6.80 -11.99
C VAL A 88 -9.26 -5.86 -12.91
N LYS A 89 -7.93 -5.86 -12.84
CA LYS A 89 -7.07 -5.06 -13.74
C LYS A 89 -7.22 -5.48 -15.20
N GLU A 90 -7.29 -6.77 -15.49
CA GLU A 90 -7.46 -7.24 -16.87
C GLU A 90 -8.81 -6.84 -17.48
N THR A 91 -9.84 -6.69 -16.65
CA THR A 91 -11.19 -6.34 -17.12
C THR A 91 -11.46 -4.85 -17.22
N LYS A 92 -10.75 -4.01 -16.45
CA LYS A 92 -10.83 -2.56 -16.54
C LYS A 92 -9.62 -2.03 -17.29
N PRO A 93 -9.73 -1.56 -18.55
CA PRO A 93 -8.62 -0.89 -19.19
C PRO A 93 -8.20 0.31 -18.34
N GLU A 94 -6.89 0.46 -18.10
CA GLU A 94 -6.36 1.66 -17.47
C GLU A 94 -6.66 2.84 -18.40
N ILE A 95 -7.66 3.64 -18.03
CA ILE A 95 -7.95 4.90 -18.72
C ILE A 95 -6.86 5.85 -18.25
N PRO A 96 -5.93 6.30 -19.12
CA PRO A 96 -4.92 7.25 -18.71
C PRO A 96 -5.62 8.54 -18.26
N ILE A 97 -5.50 8.86 -16.96
CA ILE A 97 -6.07 10.07 -16.40
C ILE A 97 -5.27 11.24 -16.98
N THR A 98 -5.92 12.06 -17.80
CA THR A 98 -5.28 13.22 -18.40
C THR A 98 -5.37 14.41 -17.45
N GLN A 99 -4.50 15.41 -17.64
CA GLN A 99 -4.54 16.63 -16.83
C GLN A 99 -5.87 17.37 -16.94
N LYS A 100 -6.56 17.26 -18.09
CA LYS A 100 -7.91 17.81 -18.29
C LYS A 100 -8.95 17.14 -17.38
N ASP A 101 -8.83 15.84 -17.14
CA ASP A 101 -9.74 15.11 -16.26
C ASP A 101 -9.55 15.55 -14.80
N VAL A 102 -8.30 15.82 -14.42
CA VAL A 102 -7.94 16.38 -13.11
C VAL A 102 -8.54 17.78 -12.94
N ASP A 103 -8.33 18.67 -13.92
CA ASP A 103 -8.89 20.04 -13.88
C ASP A 103 -10.43 20.03 -13.83
N MET A 104 -11.07 19.12 -14.57
CA MET A 104 -12.52 18.92 -14.54
C MET A 104 -12.99 18.42 -13.16
N ALA A 105 -12.24 17.51 -12.52
CA ALA A 105 -12.57 17.05 -11.17
C ALA A 105 -12.47 18.19 -10.13
N PHE A 106 -11.46 19.06 -10.23
CA PHE A 106 -11.32 20.23 -9.36
C PHE A 106 -12.46 21.23 -9.57
N THR A 107 -12.81 21.55 -10.82
CA THR A 107 -13.93 22.47 -11.09
C THR A 107 -15.27 21.91 -10.59
N LEU A 108 -15.51 20.61 -10.74
CA LEU A 108 -16.68 19.94 -10.16
C LEU A 108 -16.65 19.95 -8.63
N ALA A 109 -15.48 19.80 -8.00
CA ALA A 109 -15.33 19.86 -6.55
C ALA A 109 -15.55 21.28 -6.00
N GLU A 110 -15.12 22.32 -6.72
CA GLU A 110 -15.41 23.73 -6.37
C GLU A 110 -16.91 24.05 -6.47
N GLN A 111 -17.59 23.49 -7.47
CA GLN A 111 -19.04 23.67 -7.65
C GLN A 111 -19.87 22.90 -6.62
N ARG A 112 -19.32 21.84 -6.02
CA ARG A 112 -19.95 21.18 -4.88
C ARG A 112 -19.90 22.14 -3.70
N LYS A 113 -21.05 22.70 -3.34
CA LYS A 113 -21.21 23.30 -2.00
C LYS A 113 -20.76 22.26 -0.99
N ILE A 114 -19.82 22.65 -0.13
CA ILE A 114 -19.40 21.87 1.03
C ILE A 114 -20.61 21.80 1.95
N GLU A 115 -21.49 20.82 1.76
CA GLU A 115 -22.37 20.36 2.81
C GLU A 115 -21.44 19.72 3.84
N GLN A 116 -21.28 20.39 4.99
CA GLN A 116 -20.42 19.92 6.06
C GLN A 116 -20.89 18.52 6.49
N VAL A 117 -20.16 17.49 6.05
CA VAL A 117 -20.42 16.07 6.41
C VAL A 117 -20.25 15.84 7.92
N ILE A 118 -19.53 16.73 8.60
CA ILE A 118 -19.50 16.80 10.06
C ILE A 118 -20.70 17.65 10.47
N GLU A 119 -21.78 17.01 10.94
CA GLU A 119 -22.82 17.73 11.68
C GLU A 119 -22.13 18.51 12.81
N PRO A 120 -22.22 19.85 12.84
CA PRO A 120 -21.72 20.59 13.98
C PRO A 120 -22.43 20.06 15.23
N PRO A 121 -21.74 19.87 16.37
CA PRO A 121 -22.37 19.36 17.57
C PRO A 121 -23.61 20.22 17.86
N PRO A 122 -24.73 19.59 18.31
CA PRO A 122 -25.97 20.29 18.54
C PRO A 122 -25.75 21.55 19.39
N ARG A 123 -26.46 22.65 19.13
CA ARG A 123 -26.25 23.95 19.83
C ARG A 123 -26.17 23.82 21.37
N HIS A 124 -26.92 22.89 21.95
CA HIS A 124 -26.95 22.61 23.39
C HIS A 124 -25.68 21.94 23.95
N GLN A 125 -24.76 21.47 23.09
CA GLN A 125 -23.42 21.00 23.46
C GLN A 125 -22.32 22.05 23.20
N ARG A 126 -22.65 23.17 22.51
CA ARG A 126 -21.72 24.29 22.46
C ARG A 126 -21.77 24.98 23.83
N PRO A 127 -20.63 25.23 24.48
CA PRO A 127 -20.60 26.11 25.63
C PRO A 127 -21.13 27.47 25.18
N ASP A 128 -22.35 27.80 25.59
CA ASP A 128 -22.97 29.08 25.29
C ASP A 128 -22.25 30.14 26.12
N GLY A 129 -21.32 30.84 25.48
CA GLY A 129 -20.57 31.94 26.07
C GLY A 129 -19.10 31.62 26.31
N ASN A 130 -18.28 32.68 26.24
CA ASN A 130 -16.90 32.63 26.67
C ASN A 130 -16.87 32.07 28.10
N LEU A 131 -16.13 30.99 28.33
CA LEU A 131 -15.94 30.43 29.67
C LEU A 131 -15.51 31.54 30.62
N SER A 132 -16.05 31.56 31.84
CA SER A 132 -15.60 32.51 32.85
C SER A 132 -14.09 32.38 33.03
N GLU A 133 -13.41 33.48 33.30
CA GLU A 133 -11.95 33.51 33.39
C GLU A 133 -11.40 32.48 34.39
N GLN A 134 -12.15 32.22 35.47
CA GLN A 134 -11.84 31.19 36.47
C GLN A 134 -11.97 29.76 35.93
N GLU A 135 -12.98 29.48 35.11
CA GLU A 135 -13.18 28.17 34.48
C GLU A 135 -12.14 27.92 33.38
N LEU A 136 -11.74 28.98 32.67
CA LEU A 136 -10.67 28.93 31.68
C LEU A 136 -9.33 28.57 32.31
N GLU A 137 -8.98 29.19 33.45
CA GLU A 137 -7.75 28.89 34.19
C GLU A 137 -7.74 27.48 34.78
N ARG A 138 -8.87 26.99 35.29
CA ARG A 138 -8.99 25.58 35.73
C ARG A 138 -8.69 24.60 34.60
N ARG A 139 -9.22 24.86 33.40
CA ARG A 139 -9.00 23.99 32.23
C ARG A 139 -7.57 24.06 31.71
N LYS A 140 -6.95 25.25 31.71
CA LYS A 140 -5.53 25.40 31.39
C LYS A 140 -4.65 24.61 32.35
N ALA A 141 -4.96 24.67 33.65
CA ALA A 141 -4.21 23.93 34.67
C ALA A 141 -4.38 22.40 34.56
N ALA A 142 -5.50 21.92 34.00
CA ALA A 142 -5.77 20.51 33.77
C ALA A 142 -5.08 19.95 32.51
N LEU A 143 -4.58 20.81 31.61
CA LEU A 143 -3.81 20.35 30.45
C LEU A 143 -2.43 19.85 30.92
N PRO A 144 -1.96 18.70 30.41
CA PRO A 144 -0.61 18.26 30.68
C PRO A 144 0.35 19.35 30.21
N GLN A 145 1.21 19.84 31.11
CA GLN A 145 2.20 20.83 30.75
C GLN A 145 3.16 20.19 29.74
N PRO A 146 3.37 20.81 28.57
CA PRO A 146 4.28 20.28 27.58
C PRO A 146 5.68 20.20 28.19
N ASN A 147 6.36 19.07 27.99
CA ASN A 147 7.73 18.93 28.44
C ASN A 147 8.62 19.81 27.54
N LEU A 148 9.00 20.99 28.06
CA LEU A 148 9.70 22.04 27.32
C LEU A 148 11.19 21.76 27.16
N ASP A 149 11.71 20.70 27.79
CA ASP A 149 13.13 20.33 27.80
C ASP A 149 13.76 20.23 26.40
N HIS A 150 12.95 20.01 25.36
CA HIS A 150 13.41 19.86 23.97
C HIS A 150 12.71 20.81 22.98
N LEU A 151 11.86 21.73 23.46
CA LEU A 151 11.21 22.70 22.57
C LEU A 151 12.23 23.77 22.16
N GLY A 152 12.74 23.68 20.93
CA GLY A 152 13.69 24.64 20.37
C GLY A 152 15.16 24.28 20.53
N SER A 153 15.49 23.08 21.02
CA SER A 153 16.85 22.56 20.89
C SER A 153 17.13 22.31 19.40
N ARG A 154 17.87 23.25 18.77
CA ARG A 154 18.45 23.03 17.44
C ARG A 154 19.29 21.75 17.51
N THR A 155 19.02 20.78 16.64
CA THR A 155 19.92 19.65 16.47
C THR A 155 21.27 20.22 16.03
N ILE A 156 22.32 20.00 16.85
CA ILE A 156 23.68 20.40 16.52
C ILE A 156 24.22 19.29 15.60
N PRO A 157 24.34 19.50 14.26
CA PRO A 157 24.69 18.43 13.34
C PRO A 157 26.10 17.88 13.56
N SER A 158 26.96 18.65 14.24
CA SER A 158 28.33 18.25 14.61
C SER A 158 28.42 17.36 15.84
N LYS A 159 27.32 17.14 16.58
CA LYS A 159 27.32 16.23 17.73
C LYS A 159 27.02 14.81 17.24
N LYS A 160 27.93 13.88 17.52
CA LYS A 160 27.76 12.46 17.15
C LYS A 160 26.48 11.93 17.81
N ILE A 161 25.54 11.48 16.98
CA ILE A 161 24.27 10.92 17.43
C ILE A 161 24.60 9.57 18.10
N GLY A 162 24.14 9.40 19.35
CA GLY A 162 24.25 8.12 20.05
C GLY A 162 23.44 7.05 19.34
N GLU A 163 23.89 5.80 19.40
CA GLU A 163 23.14 4.69 18.83
C GLU A 163 21.80 4.55 19.56
N ALA A 164 20.70 4.63 18.81
CA ALA A 164 19.37 4.47 19.38
C ALA A 164 19.14 3.00 19.69
N ASP A 165 18.64 2.69 20.89
CA ASP A 165 18.21 1.33 21.21
C ASP A 165 16.99 0.98 20.35
N ARG A 166 17.12 -0.11 19.59
CA ARG A 166 16.10 -0.61 18.66
C ARG A 166 15.57 -1.98 19.08
N SER A 167 15.93 -2.48 20.27
CA SER A 167 15.55 -3.81 20.81
C SER A 167 14.08 -4.14 20.63
N ASP A 168 13.22 -3.14 20.76
CA ASP A 168 11.77 -3.30 20.85
C ASP A 168 11.09 -3.46 19.48
N ARG A 169 11.84 -3.34 18.37
CA ARG A 169 11.32 -3.50 17.01
C ARG A 169 11.38 -4.97 16.58
N THR A 170 10.32 -5.70 16.88
CA THR A 170 10.15 -7.08 16.43
C THR A 170 9.91 -7.12 14.91
N GLY A 171 10.83 -7.70 14.13
CA GLY A 171 10.69 -7.92 12.68
C GLY A 171 11.83 -7.38 11.80
N GLU A 172 12.77 -6.62 12.36
CA GLU A 172 13.97 -6.15 11.64
C GLU A 172 15.12 -7.17 11.83
N ASP A 173 15.50 -7.91 10.77
CA ASP A 173 16.65 -8.82 10.82
C ASP A 173 17.96 -8.02 10.71
N ARG A 174 18.50 -7.65 11.87
CA ARG A 174 19.73 -6.84 12.01
C ARG A 174 20.93 -7.50 11.37
N HIS A 175 21.07 -8.82 11.53
CA HIS A 175 22.19 -9.55 10.96
C HIS A 175 22.14 -9.58 9.44
N ALA A 176 20.95 -9.56 8.84
CA ALA A 176 20.82 -9.41 7.39
C ALA A 176 21.19 -8.00 6.93
N VAL A 177 20.75 -6.96 7.63
CA VAL A 177 21.05 -5.55 7.29
C VAL A 177 22.54 -5.25 7.46
N ASP A 178 23.16 -5.66 8.56
CA ASP A 178 24.60 -5.42 8.81
C ASP A 178 25.47 -6.16 7.79
N ARG A 179 25.10 -7.39 7.42
CA ARG A 179 25.75 -8.11 6.32
C ARG A 179 25.60 -7.39 4.98
N ALA A 180 24.42 -6.85 4.69
CA ALA A 180 24.17 -6.12 3.44
C ALA A 180 24.97 -4.80 3.37
N VAL A 181 25.06 -4.08 4.50
CA VAL A 181 25.84 -2.84 4.60
C VAL A 181 27.35 -3.12 4.52
N ALA A 182 27.83 -4.16 5.22
CA ALA A 182 29.22 -4.59 5.11
C ALA A 182 29.59 -5.05 3.70
N ALA A 183 28.70 -5.79 3.04
CA ALA A 183 28.88 -6.19 1.64
C ALA A 183 28.86 -4.99 0.68
N ALA A 184 28.03 -3.97 0.93
CA ALA A 184 27.99 -2.76 0.14
C ALA A 184 29.27 -1.92 0.29
N GLY A 185 29.85 -1.85 1.49
CA GLY A 185 31.14 -1.17 1.72
C GLY A 185 32.34 -1.89 1.08
N ASN A 186 32.22 -3.20 0.82
CA ASN A 186 33.26 -4.00 0.17
C ASN A 186 33.14 -4.06 -1.36
N LYS A 187 32.13 -3.39 -1.97
CA LYS A 187 31.91 -3.44 -3.43
C LYS A 187 33.07 -2.84 -4.22
N GLU A 188 33.64 -1.72 -3.78
CA GLU A 188 34.78 -1.10 -4.47
C GLU A 188 35.99 -2.05 -4.51
N SER A 189 36.27 -2.78 -3.42
CA SER A 189 37.36 -3.77 -3.38
C SER A 189 37.07 -5.01 -4.24
N LEU A 190 35.81 -5.41 -4.39
CA LEU A 190 35.41 -6.55 -5.21
C LEU A 190 35.41 -6.20 -6.70
N GLU A 191 35.06 -4.95 -7.06
CA GLU A 191 35.10 -4.47 -8.45
C GLU A 191 36.54 -4.43 -8.98
N GLU A 192 37.50 -3.94 -8.18
CA GLU A 192 38.93 -3.97 -8.54
C GLU A 192 39.49 -5.40 -8.70
N GLU A 193 39.02 -6.34 -7.87
CA GLU A 193 39.46 -7.74 -7.93
C GLU A 193 38.89 -8.46 -9.15
N VAL A 194 37.62 -8.19 -9.49
CA VAL A 194 36.98 -8.71 -10.71
C VAL A 194 37.65 -8.15 -11.96
N GLU A 195 37.97 -6.85 -12.00
CA GLU A 195 38.61 -6.22 -13.15
C GLU A 195 40.01 -6.80 -13.43
N LYS A 196 40.79 -7.09 -12.38
CA LYS A 196 42.08 -7.80 -12.50
C LYS A 196 41.93 -9.20 -13.08
N VAL A 197 40.97 -9.98 -12.60
CA VAL A 197 40.73 -11.36 -13.10
C VAL A 197 40.29 -11.36 -14.57
N VAL A 198 39.54 -10.34 -15.00
CA VAL A 198 39.14 -10.19 -16.41
C VAL A 198 40.35 -9.86 -17.28
N LEU A 199 41.18 -8.91 -16.85
CA LEU A 199 42.40 -8.52 -17.58
C LEU A 199 43.39 -9.68 -17.72
N ASP A 200 43.63 -10.44 -16.64
CA ASP A 200 44.53 -11.59 -16.67
C ASP A 200 44.08 -12.65 -17.69
N ARG A 201 42.77 -12.93 -17.75
CA ARG A 201 42.19 -13.85 -18.74
C ARG A 201 42.32 -13.37 -20.18
N GLU A 202 42.23 -12.06 -20.38
CA GLU A 202 42.35 -11.46 -21.71
C GLU A 202 43.81 -11.49 -22.20
N ILE A 203 44.77 -11.28 -21.29
CA ILE A 203 46.19 -11.46 -21.55
C ILE A 203 46.51 -12.93 -21.89
N GLU A 204 45.95 -13.89 -21.15
CA GLU A 204 46.13 -15.32 -21.45
C GLU A 204 45.60 -15.69 -22.84
N ARG A 205 44.45 -15.13 -23.24
CA ARG A 205 43.89 -15.35 -24.59
C ARG A 205 44.79 -14.77 -25.69
N LEU A 206 45.25 -13.53 -25.51
CA LEU A 206 46.16 -12.90 -26.47
C LEU A 206 47.49 -13.65 -26.58
N ALA A 207 48.00 -14.17 -25.47
CA ALA A 207 49.21 -15.00 -25.48
C ALA A 207 49.00 -16.32 -26.26
N LEU A 208 47.83 -16.95 -26.11
CA LEU A 208 47.45 -18.13 -26.88
C LEU A 208 47.31 -17.81 -28.38
N ASP A 209 46.65 -16.71 -28.73
CA ASP A 209 46.50 -16.29 -30.13
C ASP A 209 47.86 -16.01 -30.79
N ILE A 210 48.76 -15.31 -30.08
CA ILE A 210 50.13 -15.08 -30.57
C ILE A 210 50.91 -16.40 -30.72
N SER A 211 50.72 -17.37 -29.83
CA SER A 211 51.38 -18.66 -29.95
C SER A 211 50.89 -19.47 -31.16
N LEU A 212 49.60 -19.39 -31.48
CA LEU A 212 49.01 -20.06 -32.64
C LEU A 212 49.48 -19.41 -33.95
N ASP A 213 49.59 -18.08 -34.00
CA ASP A 213 50.09 -17.35 -35.17
C ASP A 213 51.59 -17.62 -35.46
N LEU A 214 52.39 -17.89 -34.42
CA LEU A 214 53.80 -18.24 -34.55
C LEU A 214 54.00 -19.67 -35.07
N ASP A 215 53.15 -20.61 -34.65
CA ASP A 215 53.21 -21.99 -35.13
C ASP A 215 52.87 -22.07 -36.63
N ASP A 216 51.91 -21.27 -37.12
CA ASP A 216 51.54 -21.20 -38.54
C ASP A 216 52.65 -20.60 -39.43
N GLN A 217 53.53 -19.73 -38.91
CA GLN A 217 54.65 -19.18 -39.67
C GLN A 217 55.88 -20.08 -39.76
N THR A 218 55.90 -21.20 -39.03
CA THR A 218 57.01 -22.18 -39.07
C THR A 218 56.78 -23.36 -40.00
N LEU A 219 55.64 -23.38 -40.71
CA LEU A 219 55.20 -24.45 -41.60
C LEU A 219 55.34 -24.16 -43.11
N ASP A 220 55.96 -23.03 -43.50
CA ASP A 220 56.45 -22.73 -44.86
C ASP A 220 57.98 -22.83 -44.93
#